data_AF-A0A9P7M2X9-F1
#
_entry.id   AF-A0A9P7M2X9-F1
#
_cell.length_a   1.000
_cell.length_b   1.000
_cell.length_c   1.000
_cell.angle_alpha   90.00
_cell.angle_beta   90.00
_cell.angle_gamma   90.00
#
_symmetry.space_group_name_H-M   'P 1'
#
loop_
_entity.id
_entity.type
_entity.pdbx_description
1 polymer ?
#
loop_
_entity_poly.entity_id
_entity_poly.type
_entity_poly.pdbx_seq_one_letter_code
_entity_poly.pdbx_strand_id
1 'polypeptide(L)' 'MPAEEEHEGASTKELLIEACRRNNTDLLTEVLEGKPDDEITRLLNGTITVMGNHLYHEAASQGH' A
#
# COMPACT_ATOMS: atom_id res chain seq x y z
N MET A 1 8.77 -19.00 4.22
CA MET A 1 9.00 -17.54 4.22
C MET A 1 7.79 -16.94 3.52
N PRO A 2 7.10 -15.95 4.09
CA PRO A 2 5.87 -15.45 3.49
C PRO A 2 6.22 -14.86 2.12
N ALA A 3 5.36 -15.11 1.14
CA ALA A 3 5.56 -14.70 -0.23
C ALA A 3 5.59 -13.16 -0.30
N GLU A 4 6.77 -12.60 -0.52
CA GLU A 4 6.91 -11.32 -1.18
C GLU A 4 6.40 -11.54 -2.61
N GLU A 5 5.09 -11.40 -2.80
CA GLU A 5 4.46 -11.40 -4.12
C GLU A 5 4.93 -10.14 -4.84
N GLU A 6 6.09 -10.26 -5.49
CA GLU A 6 6.62 -9.34 -6.49
C GLU A 6 5.64 -9.28 -7.67
N HIS A 7 4.58 -8.48 -7.53
CA HIS A 7 3.70 -8.13 -8.64
C HIS A 7 4.48 -7.19 -9.58
N GLU A 8 5.02 -7.76 -10.66
CA GLU A 8 5.62 -7.07 -11.80
C GLU A 8 6.54 -5.88 -11.43
N GLY A 9 7.66 -6.17 -10.76
CA GLY A 9 8.77 -5.23 -10.62
C GLY A 9 8.58 -4.07 -9.62
N ALA A 10 7.42 -3.95 -8.99
CA ALA A 10 7.17 -3.03 -7.88
C ALA A 10 6.93 -3.83 -6.58
N SER A 11 7.54 -3.40 -5.48
CA SER A 11 7.28 -4.00 -4.17
C SER A 11 5.84 -3.72 -3.72
N THR A 12 5.27 -4.59 -2.87
CA THR A 12 3.95 -4.37 -2.23
C THR A 12 3.83 -2.96 -1.66
N LYS A 13 4.93 -2.44 -1.08
CA LYS A 13 5.00 -1.09 -0.53
C LYS A 13 4.81 0.00 -1.57
N GLU A 14 5.47 -0.14 -2.72
CA GLU A 14 5.37 0.83 -3.83
C GLU A 14 3.98 0.79 -4.46
N LEU A 15 3.38 -0.39 -4.60
CA LEU A 15 2.01 -0.54 -5.10
C LEU A 15 0.99 0.12 -4.17
N LEU A 16 1.12 -0.05 -2.85
CA LEU A 16 0.27 0.61 -1.87
C LEU A 16 0.39 2.14 -1.94
N ILE A 17 1.61 2.65 -2.07
CA ILE A 17 1.86 4.10 -2.21
C ILE A 17 1.24 4.62 -3.50
N GLU A 18 1.41 3.91 -4.62
CA GLU A 18 0.87 4.33 -5.91
C GLU A 18 -0.66 4.27 -5.94
N ALA A 19 -1.24 3.25 -5.31
CA ALA A 19 -2.69 3.14 -5.13
C ALA A 19 -3.25 4.35 -4.37
N CYS A 20 -2.64 4.73 -3.24
CA CYS A 20 -3.04 5.91 -2.47
C CYS A 20 -2.83 7.22 -3.24
N ARG A 21 -1.74 7.37 -4.01
CA ARG A 21 -1.46 8.57 -4.80
C ARG A 21 -2.47 8.82 -5.91
N ARG A 22 -2.94 7.76 -6.56
CA ARG A 22 -3.87 7.84 -7.69
C ARG A 22 -5.34 7.65 -7.30
N ASN A 23 -5.64 7.54 -6.01
CA ASN A 23 -6.96 7.10 -5.53
C ASN A 23 -7.42 5.79 -6.18
N ASN A 24 -6.50 4.88 -6.46
CA ASN A 24 -6.80 3.62 -7.13
C ASN A 24 -7.19 2.57 -6.07
N THR A 25 -8.45 2.60 -5.65
CA THR A 25 -8.99 1.68 -4.64
C THR A 25 -9.04 0.23 -5.12
N ASP A 26 -9.12 0.01 -6.43
CA ASP A 26 -9.12 -1.33 -7.01
C ASP A 26 -7.76 -1.98 -6.82
N LEU A 27 -6.68 -1.27 -7.17
CA LEU A 27 -5.30 -1.73 -6.91
C LEU A 27 -5.02 -1.89 -5.42
N LEU A 28 -5.50 -0.98 -4.57
CA LEU A 28 -5.36 -1.11 -3.12
C LEU A 28 -6.03 -2.40 -2.63
N THR A 29 -7.22 -2.71 -3.15
CA THR A 29 -7.96 -3.92 -2.76
C THR A 29 -7.25 -5.17 -3.23
N GLU A 30 -6.78 -5.20 -4.48
CA GLU A 30 -6.03 -6.32 -5.06
C GLU A 30 -4.76 -6.64 -4.26
N VAL A 31 -4.00 -5.62 -3.86
CA VAL A 31 -2.75 -5.79 -3.09
C VAL A 31 -3.01 -6.32 -1.67
N LEU A 32 -4.17 -6.01 -1.10
CA LEU A 32 -4.55 -6.44 0.25
C LEU A 32 -5.37 -7.73 0.26
N GLU A 33 -5.89 -8.16 -0.89
CA GLU A 33 -6.76 -9.33 -1.01
C GLU A 33 -6.02 -10.60 -0.59
N GLY A 34 -6.71 -11.47 0.16
CA GLY A 34 -6.16 -12.74 0.64
C GLY A 34 -5.15 -12.63 1.79
N LYS A 35 -4.75 -11.42 2.21
CA LYS A 35 -3.89 -11.20 3.37
C LYS A 35 -4.67 -11.25 4.68
N PRO A 36 -4.07 -11.74 5.78
CA PRO A 36 -4.72 -11.71 7.08
C PRO A 36 -4.76 -10.28 7.65
N ASP A 37 -5.76 -9.98 8.48
CA ASP A 37 -6.00 -8.64 9.04
C ASP A 37 -4.78 -8.05 9.76
N ASP A 38 -3.95 -8.88 10.41
CA ASP A 38 -2.75 -8.45 11.10
C ASP A 38 -1.65 -8.00 10.12
N GLU A 39 -1.51 -8.69 8.99
CA GLU A 39 -0.63 -8.29 7.90
C GLU A 39 -1.13 -7.01 7.22
N ILE A 40 -2.42 -6.92 6.92
CA ILE A 40 -3.05 -5.71 6.35
C ILE A 40 -2.80 -4.51 7.28
N THR A 41 -3.05 -4.68 8.57
CA THR A 41 -2.83 -3.64 9.58
C THR A 41 -1.37 -3.20 9.62
N ARG A 42 -0.42 -4.15 9.56
CA ARG A 42 1.00 -3.82 9.53
C ARG A 42 1.41 -3.09 8.25
N LEU A 43 0.91 -3.51 7.09
CA LEU A 43 1.20 -2.88 5.81
C LEU A 43 0.67 -1.44 5.78
N LEU A 44 -0.59 -1.23 6.15
CA LEU A 44 -1.21 0.10 6.11
C LEU A 44 -0.56 1.08 7.09
N ASN A 45 -0.23 0.64 8.30
CA ASN A 45 0.37 1.50 9.31
C ASN A 45 1.89 1.65 9.17
N GLY A 46 2.57 0.63 8.63
CA GLY A 46 4.03 0.59 8.50
C GLY A 46 4.57 1.08 7.15
N THR A 47 3.71 1.23 6.14
CA THR A 47 4.13 1.75 4.84
C THR A 47 4.33 3.26 4.89
N ILE A 48 5.59 3.66 4.69
CA ILE A 48 6.03 5.06 4.69
C ILE A 48 6.70 5.36 3.33
N THR A 49 6.34 6.46 2.69
CA THR A 49 6.97 6.89 1.43
C THR A 49 8.45 7.22 1.63
N VAL A 50 9.20 7.37 0.53
CA VAL A 50 10.59 7.85 0.57
C VAL A 50 10.73 9.23 1.22
N MET A 51 9.66 10.01 1.28
CA MET A 51 9.61 11.33 1.91
C MET A 51 9.21 11.29 3.39
N GLY A 52 8.89 10.12 3.94
CA GLY A 52 8.50 9.97 5.34
C GLY A 52 6.98 10.05 5.60
N ASN A 53 6.13 10.07 4.56
CA ASN A 53 4.68 10.15 4.74
C ASN A 53 4.05 8.76 4.89
N HIS A 54 3.09 8.61 5.80
CA HIS A 54 2.22 7.42 5.83
C HIS A 54 1.21 7.45 4.68
N LEU A 55 0.70 6.27 4.29
CA LEU A 55 -0.31 6.14 3.23
C LEU A 55 -1.52 7.06 3.42
N TYR A 56 -2.05 7.17 4.65
CA TYR A 56 -3.17 8.06 4.96
C TYR A 56 -2.85 9.54 4.72
N HIS A 57 -1.60 9.96 5.00
CA HIS A 57 -1.16 11.33 4.73
C HIS A 57 -0.99 11.56 3.22
N GLU A 58 -0.48 10.56 2.50
CA GLU A 58 -0.31 10.65 1.05
C GLU A 58 -1.65 10.79 0.34
N ALA A 59 -2.64 9.95 0.67
CA ALA A 59 -4.00 10.04 0.14
C ALA A 59 -4.64 11.40 0.48
N ALA A 60 -4.61 11.80 1.75
CA ALA A 60 -5.23 13.05 2.20
C ALA A 60 -4.57 14.29 1.55
N SER A 61 -3.25 14.28 1.35
CA SER A 61 -2.51 15.35 0.68
C SER A 61 -2.93 15.53 -0.78
N GLN A 62 -3.36 14.45 -1.45
CA GLN A 62 -3.92 14.50 -2.81
C GLN A 62 -5.43 14.81 -2.83
N GLY A 63 -6.08 14.92 -1.67
CA GLY A 63 -7.50 15.24 -1.53
C GLY A 63 -8.42 14.01 -1.56
N HIS A 64 -7.92 12.86 -1.13
CA HIS A 64 -8.64 11.58 -1.09
C HIS A 64 -8.61 10.97 0.30
#